data_AF-A0A3L8PRA9-F1
#
_entry.id   AF-A0A3L8PRA9-F1
#
_cell.length_a   1.000
_cell.length_b   1.000
_cell.length_c   1.000
_cell.angle_alpha   90.00
_cell.angle_beta   90.00
_cell.angle_gamma   90.00
#
_symmetry.space_group_name_H-M   'P 1'
#
loop_
_entity.id
_entity.type
_entity.pdbx_description
1 polymer ?
#
loop_
_entity_poly.entity_id
_entity_poly.type
_entity_poly.pdbx_seq_one_letter_code
_entity_poly.pdbx_strand_id
1 'polypeptide(L)'
;MTSCAFNLANPQHISMRRLMAEIYQKFFHALQQKNFYTAQKYQGMASALVSVSLLVLRDVELYEMSALLSDVLHVQLQYQQWRTAA
;
A
#
# COMPACT_ATOMS: atom_id res chain seq x y z
N MET A 1 -6.37 -1.95 22.03
CA MET A 1 -5.94 -1.38 20.75
C MET A 1 -4.43 -1.49 20.70
N THR A 2 -3.90 -2.45 19.94
CA THR A 2 -2.48 -2.53 19.63
C THR A 2 -2.11 -1.29 18.80
N SER A 3 -1.04 -0.60 19.20
CA SER A 3 -0.57 0.57 18.46
C SER A 3 0.00 0.08 17.13
N CYS A 4 -0.68 0.34 16.02
CA CYS A 4 -0.17 0.01 14.69
C CYS A 4 0.91 1.04 14.31
N ALA A 5 2.17 0.73 14.64
CA ALA A 5 3.29 1.64 14.46
C ALA A 5 4.52 0.89 13.95
N PHE A 6 5.30 1.52 13.07
CA PHE A 6 6.57 0.95 12.64
C PHE A 6 7.58 0.96 13.79
N ASN A 7 8.16 -0.19 14.08
CA ASN A 7 9.29 -0.30 14.97
C ASN A 7 10.55 0.25 14.30
N LEU A 8 10.93 1.49 14.65
CA LEU A 8 12.09 2.16 14.06
C LEU A 8 13.44 1.57 14.47
N ALA A 9 13.47 0.67 15.45
CA ALA A 9 14.67 -0.11 15.77
C ALA A 9 14.83 -1.34 14.87
N ASN A 10 13.77 -1.77 14.18
CA ASN A 10 13.80 -2.92 13.28
C ASN A 10 14.09 -2.49 11.83
N PRO A 11 15.20 -2.94 11.20
CA PRO A 11 15.54 -2.56 9.83
C PRO A 11 14.51 -3.04 8.79
N GLN A 12 13.79 -4.14 9.06
CA GLN A 12 12.73 -4.62 8.17
C GLN A 12 11.54 -3.66 8.16
N HIS A 13 11.16 -3.13 9.32
CA HIS A 13 10.10 -2.13 9.44
C HIS A 13 10.46 -0.84 8.72
N ILE A 14 11.71 -0.39 8.82
CA ILE A 14 12.19 0.80 8.11
C ILE A 14 12.12 0.57 6.58
N SER A 15 12.58 -0.60 6.13
CA SER A 15 12.56 -0.96 4.71
C SER A 15 11.13 -1.04 4.18
N MET A 16 10.23 -1.66 4.95
CA MET A 16 8.81 -1.78 4.62
C MET A 16 8.13 -0.41 4.55
N ARG A 17 8.38 0.46 5.54
CA ARG A 17 7.87 1.83 5.54
C ARG A 17 8.30 2.61 4.30
N ARG A 18 9.57 2.52 3.90
CA ARG A 18 10.09 3.17 2.69
C ARG A 18 9.39 2.64 1.44
N LEU A 19 9.27 1.32 1.33
CA LEU A 19 8.62 0.67 0.20
C LEU A 19 7.14 1.06 0.10
N MET A 20 6.43 1.08 1.22
CA MET A 20 5.03 1.51 1.30
C MET A 20 4.87 2.98 0.86
N ALA A 21 5.75 3.87 1.32
CA ALA A 21 5.73 5.27 0.91
C ALA A 21 5.99 5.44 -0.60
N GLU A 22 6.93 4.68 -1.16
CA GLU A 22 7.24 4.70 -2.58
C GLU A 22 6.06 4.19 -3.43
N ILE A 23 5.43 3.08 -3.03
CA ILE A 23 4.23 2.55 -3.69
C ILE A 23 3.12 3.60 -3.69
N TYR A 24 2.84 4.22 -2.54
CA TYR A 24 1.81 5.25 -2.42
C TYR A 24 2.10 6.46 -3.33
N GLN A 25 3.33 6.97 -3.31
CA GLN A 25 3.74 8.10 -4.13
C GLN A 25 3.57 7.79 -5.63
N LYS A 26 4.03 6.63 -6.08
CA LYS A 26 3.94 6.23 -7.49
C LYS A 26 2.51 5.94 -7.92
N PHE A 27 1.70 5.34 -7.06
CA PHE A 27 0.27 5.17 -7.26
C PHE A 27 -0.42 6.53 -7.50
N PHE A 28 -0.18 7.48 -6.60
CA PHE A 28 -0.81 8.79 -6.68
C PHE A 28 -0.38 9.55 -7.94
N HIS A 29 0.91 9.46 -8.30
CA HIS A 29 1.40 10.04 -9.55
C HIS A 29 0.74 9.43 -10.79
N ALA A 30 0.55 8.10 -10.80
CA ALA A 30 -0.16 7.42 -11.89
C ALA A 30 -1.64 7.88 -11.99
N LEU A 31 -2.30 8.09 -10.85
CA LEU A 31 -3.66 8.65 -10.83
C LEU A 31 -3.71 10.09 -11.39
N GLN A 32 -2.76 10.95 -11.02
CA GLN A 32 -2.68 12.31 -11.55
C GLN A 32 -2.52 12.34 -13.08
N GLN A 33 -1.80 11.36 -13.63
CA GLN A 33 -1.63 11.18 -15.08
C GLN A 33 -2.80 10.45 -15.75
N LYS A 34 -3.86 10.10 -14.99
CA LYS A 34 -4.98 9.25 -15.45
C LYS A 34 -4.55 7.88 -15.99
N ASN A 35 -3.37 7.40 -15.59
CA ASN A 35 -2.88 6.09 -15.98
C ASN A 35 -3.36 5.02 -14.97
N PHE A 36 -4.62 4.60 -15.12
CA PHE A 36 -5.26 3.65 -14.22
C PHE A 36 -4.62 2.26 -14.22
N TYR A 37 -4.05 1.84 -15.36
CA TYR A 37 -3.34 0.56 -15.45
C TYR A 37 -2.10 0.55 -14.54
N THR A 38 -1.30 1.61 -14.58
CA THR A 38 -0.14 1.76 -13.69
C THR A 38 -0.55 1.92 -12.23
N ALA A 39 -1.62 2.67 -11.95
CA ALA A 39 -2.17 2.78 -10.59
C ALA A 39 -2.61 1.41 -10.05
N GLN A 40 -3.28 0.59 -10.87
CA GLN A 40 -3.68 -0.76 -10.50
C GLN A 40 -2.48 -1.68 -10.20
N LYS A 41 -1.36 -1.53 -10.91
CA LYS A 41 -0.12 -2.25 -10.58
C LYS A 41 0.38 -1.91 -9.18
N TYR A 42 0.42 -0.63 -8.81
CA TYR A 42 0.86 -0.23 -7.47
C TYR A 42 -0.12 -0.66 -6.37
N GLN A 43 -1.42 -0.67 -6.65
CA GLN A 43 -2.41 -1.27 -5.75
C GLN A 43 -2.15 -2.79 -5.57
N GLY A 44 -1.86 -3.51 -6.65
CA GLY A 44 -1.46 -4.92 -6.59
C GLY A 44 -0.17 -5.15 -5.80
N MET A 45 0.83 -4.26 -5.93
CA MET A 45 2.05 -4.32 -5.11
C MET A 45 1.75 -4.16 -3.62
N ALA A 46 0.86 -3.22 -3.24
CA ALA A 46 0.44 -3.09 -1.85
C ALA A 46 -0.28 -4.35 -1.33
N SER A 47 -1.10 -5.00 -2.16
CA SER A 47 -1.72 -6.30 -1.81
C SER A 47 -0.67 -7.40 -1.61
N ALA A 48 0.36 -7.47 -2.46
CA ALA A 48 1.44 -8.43 -2.30
C ALA A 48 2.23 -8.22 -1.00
N LEU A 49 2.39 -6.97 -0.56
CA LEU A 49 3.02 -6.64 0.73
C LEU A 49 2.28 -7.24 1.93
N VAL A 50 0.96 -7.36 1.85
CA VAL A 50 0.15 -8.04 2.88
C VAL A 50 0.58 -9.50 3.02
N SER A 51 0.64 -10.21 1.88
CA SER A 51 1.05 -11.61 1.83
C SER A 51 2.48 -11.80 2.32
N VAL A 52 3.42 -10.92 1.94
CA VAL A 52 4.81 -11.00 2.38
C VAL A 52 4.92 -10.77 3.89
N SER A 53 4.21 -9.78 4.43
CA SER A 53 4.24 -9.47 5.86
C SER A 53 3.74 -10.64 6.71
N LEU A 54 2.66 -11.30 6.27
CA LEU A 54 2.06 -12.41 7.00
C LEU A 54 2.81 -13.74 6.80
N LEU A 55 3.12 -14.10 5.56
CA LEU A 55 3.62 -15.44 5.22
C LEU A 55 5.14 -15.56 5.32
N VAL A 56 5.86 -14.50 4.98
CA VAL A 56 7.33 -14.52 4.92
C VAL A 56 7.92 -13.95 6.21
N LEU A 57 7.50 -12.75 6.59
CA LEU A 57 8.05 -12.06 7.76
C LEU A 57 7.40 -12.52 9.08
N ARG A 58 6.17 -13.05 9.00
CA ARG A 58 5.33 -13.41 10.16
C ARG A 58 5.18 -12.24 11.14
N ASP A 59 5.10 -11.03 10.59
CA ASP A 59 5.04 -9.78 11.34
C ASP A 59 3.63 -9.20 11.24
N VAL A 60 2.88 -9.31 12.34
CA VAL A 60 1.47 -8.91 12.41
C VAL A 60 1.32 -7.39 12.29
N GLU A 61 2.26 -6.61 12.84
CA GLU A 61 2.21 -5.15 12.76
C GLU A 61 2.41 -4.68 11.32
N LEU A 62 3.37 -5.27 10.59
CA LEU A 62 3.57 -4.98 9.17
C LEU A 62 2.41 -5.48 8.31
N TYR A 63 1.80 -6.60 8.68
CA TYR A 63 0.60 -7.10 8.03
C TYR A 63 -0.56 -6.09 8.15
N GLU A 64 -0.85 -5.59 9.34
CA GLU A 64 -1.91 -4.61 9.56
C GLU A 64 -1.65 -3.32 8.76
N MET A 65 -0.41 -2.80 8.81
CA MET A 65 -0.04 -1.59 8.07
C MET A 65 -0.15 -1.77 6.55
N SER A 66 0.33 -2.89 6.02
CA SER A 66 0.25 -3.18 4.59
C SER A 66 -1.19 -3.42 4.13
N ALA A 67 -2.03 -4.03 4.97
CA ALA A 67 -3.46 -4.20 4.69
C ALA A 67 -4.16 -2.85 4.58
N LEU A 68 -3.93 -1.95 5.54
CA LEU A 68 -4.47 -0.58 5.50
C LEU A 68 -4.06 0.17 4.25
N LEU A 69 -2.78 0.08 3.83
CA LEU A 69 -2.35 0.69 2.57
C LEU A 69 -3.08 0.08 1.38
N SER A 70 -3.19 -1.26 1.30
CA SER A 70 -3.86 -1.94 0.20
C SER A 70 -5.32 -1.49 0.05
N ASP A 71 -6.04 -1.41 1.17
CA ASP A 71 -7.44 -0.96 1.23
C ASP A 71 -7.58 0.49 0.76
N VAL A 72 -6.72 1.40 1.25
CA VAL A 72 -6.74 2.82 0.84
C VAL A 72 -6.51 2.94 -0.66
N LEU A 73 -5.52 2.24 -1.23
CA LEU A 73 -5.25 2.30 -2.67
C LEU A 73 -6.41 1.72 -3.49
N HIS A 74 -7.04 0.65 -3.03
CA HIS A 74 -8.19 0.05 -3.68
C HIS A 74 -9.37 1.03 -3.78
N VAL A 75 -9.75 1.61 -2.64
CA VAL A 75 -10.86 2.57 -2.56
C VAL A 75 -10.57 3.83 -3.38
N GLN A 76 -9.34 4.37 -3.31
CA GLN A 76 -8.95 5.54 -4.09
C GLN A 76 -9.00 5.29 -5.60
N LEU A 77 -8.55 4.13 -6.06
CA LEU A 77 -8.59 3.79 -7.49
C LEU A 77 -10.03 3.72 -7.99
N GLN A 78 -10.91 3.03 -7.25
CA GLN A 78 -12.33 2.94 -7.59
C GLN A 78 -13.00 4.31 -7.64
N TYR A 79 -12.74 5.16 -6.64
CA TYR A 79 -13.28 6.51 -6.60
C TYR A 79 -12.87 7.34 -7.81
N GLN A 80 -11.60 7.30 -8.21
CA GLN A 80 -11.12 8.04 -9.37
C GLN A 80 -11.71 7.51 -10.69
N GLN A 81 -11.81 6.19 -10.85
CA GLN A 81 -12.43 5.57 -12.02
C GLN A 81 -13.90 5.97 -12.14
N TRP A 82 -14.66 5.92 -11.05
CA TRP A 82 -16.06 6.37 -11.00
C TRP A 82 -16.17 7.85 -11.39
N ARG A 83 -15.32 8.71 -10.82
CA ARG A 83 -15.31 10.15 -11.11
C ARG A 83 -15.01 10.45 -12.58
N THR A 84 -14.20 9.64 -13.26
CA THR A 84 -13.91 9.83 -14.68
C THR A 84 -14.97 9.26 -15.62
N ALA A 85 -15.84 8.38 -15.13
CA ALA A 85 -16.92 7.79 -15.91
C ALA A 85 -18.23 8.59 -15.85
N ALA A 86 -18.38 9.45 -14.84
CA ALA A 86 -19.48 10.42 -14.68
C ALA A 86 -19.21 11.73 -15.43
#